data_AF-A0A9W5R5B9-F1
#
_entry.id   AF-A0A9W5R5B9-F1
#
_cell.length_a   1.000
_cell.length_b   1.000
_cell.length_c   1.000
_cell.angle_alpha   90.00
_cell.angle_beta   90.00
_cell.angle_gamma   90.00
#
_symmetry.space_group_name_H-M   'P 1'
#
loop_
_entity.id
_entity.type
_entity.pdbx_description
1 polymer ?
#
loop_
_entity_poly.entity_id
_entity_poly.type
_entity_poly.pdbx_seq_one_letter_code
_entity_poly.pdbx_strand_id
1 'polypeptide(L)'
;MLMVSTDRVVTKTIREVKGLVTGSVVQSRHFGKDLFAGLKSIVGGELSSYTEMLEDSKRIVTERLEQRAKEIGANAIVGLRFEMSAGQGSSELIGYGTAVIVELRNSALYRAIEKILRNDSLFCGYWWKLKNVVCF
;
A
#
# COMPACT_ATOMS: atom_id res chain seq x y z
N MET A 1 5.48 1.33 -5.57
CA MET A 1 4.68 2.38 -6.27
C MET A 1 3.71 3.06 -5.29
N LEU A 2 3.24 4.31 -5.51
CA LEU A 2 2.22 4.91 -4.62
C LEU A 2 0.87 4.22 -4.82
N MET A 3 0.28 3.69 -3.76
CA MET A 3 -1.06 3.13 -3.78
C MET A 3 -1.86 3.70 -2.62
N VAL A 4 -3.06 4.21 -2.89
CA VAL A 4 -3.90 4.82 -1.86
C VAL A 4 -5.35 4.38 -2.02
N SER A 5 -6.05 4.26 -0.90
CA SER A 5 -7.50 4.01 -0.88
C SER A 5 -8.31 5.26 -1.23
N THR A 6 -7.72 6.46 -1.13
CA THR A 6 -8.40 7.69 -1.55
C THR A 6 -8.40 7.82 -3.07
N ASP A 7 -9.43 8.45 -3.62
CA ASP A 7 -9.51 8.69 -5.08
C ASP A 7 -8.56 9.80 -5.54
N ARG A 8 -8.08 10.61 -4.59
CA ARG A 8 -7.16 11.73 -4.83
C ARG A 8 -6.07 11.77 -3.76
N VAL A 9 -4.90 12.25 -4.17
CA VAL A 9 -3.75 12.49 -3.29
C VAL A 9 -3.55 14.01 -3.20
N VAL A 10 -3.75 14.63 -2.04
CA VAL A 10 -3.78 16.10 -1.90
C VAL A 10 -2.48 16.77 -2.37
N THR A 11 -1.34 16.12 -2.12
CA THR A 11 0.00 16.64 -2.47
C THR A 11 0.37 16.44 -3.95
N LYS A 12 -0.46 15.74 -4.73
CA LYS A 12 -0.20 15.40 -6.12
C LYS A 12 -1.39 15.74 -7.02
N THR A 13 -1.15 15.92 -8.31
CA THR A 13 -2.19 16.10 -9.31
C THR A 13 -2.17 14.89 -10.25
N ILE A 14 -3.34 14.31 -10.53
CA ILE A 14 -3.50 13.26 -11.55
C ILE A 14 -3.41 13.92 -12.93
N ARG A 15 -2.38 13.58 -13.69
CA ARG A 15 -2.15 14.06 -15.06
C ARG A 15 -2.90 13.20 -16.08
N GLU A 16 -2.91 11.89 -15.89
CA GLU A 16 -3.51 10.94 -16.83
C GLU A 16 -4.10 9.75 -16.07
N VAL A 17 -5.25 9.25 -16.53
CA VAL A 17 -5.86 8.01 -16.06
C VAL A 17 -5.56 6.90 -17.06
N LYS A 18 -4.90 5.83 -16.60
CA LYS A 18 -4.53 4.67 -17.43
C LYS A 18 -5.57 3.57 -17.44
N GLY A 19 -6.52 3.60 -16.49
CA GLY A 19 -7.66 2.69 -16.44
C GLY A 19 -7.69 1.80 -15.20
N LEU A 20 -8.59 0.81 -15.22
CA LEU A 20 -8.74 -0.16 -14.15
C LEU A 20 -7.56 -1.14 -14.15
N VAL A 21 -7.00 -1.40 -12.97
CA VAL A 21 -6.06 -2.49 -12.74
C VAL A 21 -6.61 -3.41 -11.66
N THR A 22 -6.38 -4.70 -11.84
CA THR A 22 -6.85 -5.76 -10.94
C THR A 22 -5.73 -6.76 -10.67
N GLY A 23 -5.68 -7.27 -9.45
CA GLY A 23 -4.90 -8.44 -9.08
C GLY A 23 -5.74 -9.34 -8.20
N SER A 24 -5.63 -10.65 -8.36
CA SER A 24 -6.31 -11.61 -7.48
C SER A 24 -5.36 -12.74 -7.10
N VAL A 25 -5.68 -13.42 -6.01
CA VAL A 25 -5.04 -14.67 -5.61
C VAL A 25 -6.11 -15.58 -5.02
N VAL A 26 -6.07 -16.85 -5.40
CA VAL A 26 -6.92 -17.89 -4.83
C VAL A 26 -6.00 -18.83 -4.08
N GLN A 27 -6.25 -19.00 -2.79
CA GLN A 27 -5.53 -19.93 -1.94
C GLN A 27 -6.49 -21.03 -1.48
N SER A 28 -6.00 -22.27 -1.43
CA SER A 28 -6.77 -23.38 -0.90
C SER A 28 -6.76 -23.32 0.63
N ARG A 29 -7.93 -23.43 1.26
CA ARG A 29 -8.04 -23.56 2.72
C ARG A 29 -7.30 -24.81 3.24
N HIS A 30 -7.01 -25.76 2.35
CA HIS A 30 -6.33 -27.02 2.63
C HIS A 30 -4.83 -26.87 2.90
N PHE A 31 -4.20 -25.73 2.59
CA PHE A 31 -2.85 -25.44 3.09
C PHE A 31 -2.82 -25.39 4.64
N GLY A 32 -3.97 -25.17 5.29
CA GLY A 32 -4.16 -25.19 6.74
C GLY A 32 -4.54 -26.55 7.35
N LYS A 33 -4.73 -27.62 6.56
CA LYS A 33 -4.71 -28.97 7.14
C LYS A 33 -3.29 -29.34 7.56
N ASP A 34 -2.25 -28.97 6.82
CA ASP A 34 -0.86 -29.30 7.21
C ASP A 34 -0.33 -28.48 8.40
N LEU A 35 -1.11 -27.51 8.89
CA LEU A 35 -0.92 -26.79 10.16
C LEU A 35 -1.70 -27.42 11.32
N PHE A 36 -2.34 -28.59 11.13
CA PHE A 36 -3.01 -29.35 12.20
C PHE A 36 -2.21 -29.26 13.50
N ALA A 37 -2.90 -29.10 14.63
CA ALA A 37 -2.40 -29.68 15.87
C ALA A 37 -1.16 -29.03 16.55
N GLY A 38 -0.75 -27.82 16.19
CA GLY A 38 0.28 -27.05 16.92
C GLY A 38 -0.16 -26.37 18.24
N LEU A 39 -1.08 -26.95 19.00
CA LEU A 39 -1.18 -26.84 20.48
C LEU A 39 -1.75 -25.60 21.23
N LYS A 40 -2.13 -24.44 20.66
CA LYS A 40 -2.39 -23.24 21.52
C LYS A 40 -3.68 -22.41 21.37
N SER A 41 -4.62 -22.73 20.49
CA SER A 41 -5.82 -21.88 20.32
C SER A 41 -6.88 -21.96 21.43
N ILE A 42 -6.57 -22.52 22.61
CA ILE A 42 -7.53 -22.77 23.70
C ILE A 42 -7.89 -21.49 24.50
N VAL A 43 -7.33 -20.32 24.20
CA VAL A 43 -7.67 -19.07 24.92
C VAL A 43 -7.96 -17.92 23.96
N GLY A 44 -9.08 -18.01 23.21
CA GLY A 44 -9.81 -16.86 22.66
C GLY A 44 -9.05 -15.79 21.84
N GLY A 45 -7.89 -16.12 21.26
CA GLY A 45 -7.02 -15.20 20.53
C GLY A 45 -7.17 -15.27 19.00
N GLU A 46 -6.54 -14.31 18.31
CA GLU A 46 -6.46 -14.22 16.85
C GLU A 46 -5.86 -15.50 16.23
N LEU A 47 -6.38 -15.90 15.06
CA LEU A 47 -5.86 -17.03 14.29
C LEU A 47 -4.60 -16.59 13.52
N SER A 48 -3.44 -16.65 14.18
CA SER A 48 -2.17 -16.17 13.62
C SER A 48 -1.84 -16.73 12.23
N SER A 49 -2.11 -18.02 11.99
CA SER A 49 -1.88 -18.65 10.68
C SER A 49 -2.81 -18.14 9.58
N TYR A 50 -4.04 -17.75 9.93
CA TYR A 50 -4.98 -17.16 8.99
C TYR A 50 -4.60 -15.69 8.69
N THR A 51 -4.14 -14.96 9.69
CA THR A 51 -3.62 -13.59 9.51
C THR A 51 -2.38 -13.58 8.61
N GLU A 52 -1.43 -14.49 8.82
CA GLU A 52 -0.25 -14.64 7.98
C GLU A 52 -0.64 -14.95 6.52
N MET A 53 -1.57 -15.88 6.32
CA MET A 53 -2.13 -16.20 4.99
C MET A 53 -2.75 -14.98 4.30
N LEU A 54 -3.47 -14.13 5.05
CA LEU A 54 -4.06 -12.89 4.53
C LEU A 54 -3.01 -11.86 4.14
N GLU A 55 -1.96 -11.71 4.94
CA GLU A 55 -0.84 -10.82 4.64
C GLU A 55 -0.10 -11.24 3.37
N ASP A 56 0.19 -12.54 3.24
CA ASP A 56 0.78 -13.08 2.02
C ASP A 56 -0.11 -12.89 0.80
N SER A 57 -1.42 -13.15 0.96
CA SER A 57 -2.39 -12.89 -0.11
C SER A 57 -2.37 -11.42 -0.55
N LYS A 58 -2.36 -10.48 0.41
CA LYS A 58 -2.30 -9.04 0.12
C LYS A 58 -1.01 -8.68 -0.59
N ARG A 59 0.13 -9.24 -0.19
CA ARG A 59 1.42 -9.00 -0.83
C ARG A 59 1.40 -9.43 -2.29
N ILE A 60 0.96 -10.66 -2.58
CA ILE A 60 0.85 -11.19 -3.95
C ILE A 60 -0.09 -10.34 -4.81
N VAL A 61 -1.26 -9.96 -4.28
CA VAL A 61 -2.22 -9.12 -5.01
C VAL A 61 -1.63 -7.73 -5.29
N THR A 62 -0.94 -7.14 -4.32
CA THR A 62 -0.30 -5.83 -4.43
C THR A 62 0.83 -5.85 -5.48
N GLU A 63 1.66 -6.89 -5.48
CA GLU A 63 2.70 -7.10 -6.49
C GLU A 63 2.09 -7.22 -7.90
N ARG A 64 1.01 -7.99 -8.07
CA ARG A 64 0.28 -8.12 -9.34
C ARG A 64 -0.30 -6.78 -9.80
N LEU A 65 -0.94 -6.03 -8.89
CA LEU A 65 -1.44 -4.68 -9.18
C LEU A 65 -0.31 -3.74 -9.60
N GLU A 66 0.83 -3.77 -8.92
CA GLU A 66 2.00 -2.97 -9.27
C GLU A 66 2.55 -3.30 -10.64
N GLN A 67 2.66 -4.59 -10.96
CA GLN A 67 3.11 -5.04 -12.26
C GLN A 67 2.16 -4.56 -13.37
N ARG A 68 0.84 -4.75 -13.21
CA ARG A 68 -0.16 -4.29 -14.18
C ARG A 68 -0.13 -2.78 -14.38
N ALA A 69 0.00 -2.01 -13.31
CA ALA A 69 0.10 -0.55 -13.40
C ALA A 69 1.38 -0.11 -14.13
N LYS A 70 2.51 -0.78 -13.88
CA LYS A 70 3.77 -0.51 -14.59
C LYS A 70 3.68 -0.85 -16.08
N GLU A 71 3.04 -1.96 -16.44
CA GLU A 71 2.84 -2.41 -17.84
C GLU A 71 2.12 -1.34 -18.67
N ILE A 72 1.17 -0.61 -18.07
CA ILE A 72 0.41 0.47 -18.73
C ILE A 72 1.00 1.87 -18.50
N GLY A 73 2.22 1.95 -17.95
CA GLY A 73 2.96 3.20 -17.75
C GLY A 73 2.39 4.12 -16.64
N ALA A 74 1.64 3.57 -15.69
CA ALA A 74 1.19 4.32 -14.51
C ALA A 74 2.29 4.38 -13.44
N ASN A 75 2.24 5.41 -12.59
CA ASN A 75 3.16 5.58 -11.46
C ASN A 75 2.45 5.60 -10.09
N ALA A 76 1.12 5.49 -10.08
CA ALA A 76 0.31 5.32 -8.88
C ALA A 76 -1.00 4.56 -9.15
N ILE A 77 -1.58 4.00 -8.09
CA ILE A 77 -2.94 3.46 -8.06
C ILE A 77 -3.74 4.24 -7.02
N VAL A 78 -4.90 4.77 -7.41
CA VAL A 78 -5.85 5.46 -6.52
C VAL A 78 -7.13 4.65 -6.39
N GLY A 79 -7.91 4.92 -5.33
CA GLY A 79 -9.16 4.20 -5.10
C GLY A 79 -8.95 2.70 -4.85
N LEU A 80 -7.79 2.30 -4.30
CA LEU A 80 -7.47 0.90 -4.07
C LEU A 80 -8.47 0.28 -3.08
N ARG A 81 -9.05 -0.85 -3.46
CA ARG A 81 -9.94 -1.66 -2.63
C ARG A 81 -9.48 -3.11 -2.67
N PHE A 82 -9.76 -3.82 -1.59
CA PHE A 82 -9.60 -5.26 -1.51
C PHE A 82 -10.94 -5.88 -1.15
N GLU A 83 -11.29 -6.96 -1.83
CA GLU A 83 -12.45 -7.77 -1.53
C GLU A 83 -11.99 -9.20 -1.30
N MET A 84 -12.51 -9.81 -0.25
CA MET A 84 -12.26 -11.20 0.06
C MET A 84 -13.55 -11.99 -0.12
N SER A 85 -13.46 -13.09 -0.86
CA SER A 85 -14.51 -14.08 -0.99
C SER A 85 -14.00 -15.42 -0.49
N ALA A 86 -14.79 -16.12 0.31
CA ALA A 86 -14.39 -17.38 0.90
C ALA A 86 -15.41 -18.47 0.51
N GLY A 87 -15.03 -19.32 -0.45
CA GLY A 87 -15.83 -20.44 -0.92
C GLY A 87 -15.59 -21.73 -0.12
N GLN A 88 -16.25 -22.82 -0.51
CA GLN A 88 -15.98 -24.14 0.06
C GLN A 88 -14.56 -24.59 -0.32
N GLY A 89 -13.65 -24.60 0.66
CA GLY A 89 -12.28 -25.10 0.49
C GLY A 89 -11.27 -24.10 -0.10
N SER A 90 -11.66 -22.85 -0.36
CA SER A 90 -10.75 -21.80 -0.85
C SER A 90 -11.03 -20.43 -0.22
N SER A 91 -10.03 -19.56 -0.28
CA SER A 91 -10.14 -18.12 -0.04
C SER A 91 -9.58 -17.38 -1.25
N GLU A 92 -10.40 -16.52 -1.83
CA GLU A 92 -10.02 -15.60 -2.89
C GLU A 92 -9.87 -14.19 -2.31
N LEU A 93 -8.75 -13.54 -2.62
CA LEU A 93 -8.54 -12.13 -2.38
C LEU A 93 -8.35 -11.44 -3.73
N ILE A 94 -9.19 -10.45 -4.02
CA ILE A 94 -9.06 -9.57 -5.18
C ILE A 94 -8.76 -8.15 -4.70
N GLY A 95 -7.87 -7.47 -5.41
CA GLY A 95 -7.59 -6.06 -5.26
C GLY A 95 -7.81 -5.35 -6.58
N TYR A 96 -8.41 -4.17 -6.54
CA TYR A 96 -8.65 -3.35 -7.72
C TYR A 96 -8.52 -1.87 -7.41
N GLY A 97 -8.21 -1.09 -8.44
CA GLY A 97 -8.11 0.36 -8.34
C GLY A 97 -7.87 1.00 -9.70
N THR A 98 -7.71 2.30 -9.72
CA THR A 98 -7.46 3.07 -10.94
C THR A 98 -5.98 3.42 -11.04
N ALA A 99 -5.32 2.93 -12.09
CA ALA A 99 -3.95 3.27 -12.41
C ALA A 99 -3.89 4.67 -13.02
N VAL A 100 -2.99 5.51 -12.51
CA VAL A 100 -2.88 6.92 -12.88
C VAL A 100 -1.41 7.35 -12.98
N ILE A 101 -1.17 8.41 -13.73
CA ILE A 101 0.07 9.18 -13.66
C ILE A 101 -0.17 10.39 -12.76
N VAL A 102 0.57 10.47 -11.66
CA VAL A 102 0.55 11.59 -10.72
C VAL A 102 1.86 12.36 -10.76
N GLU A 103 1.75 13.68 -10.64
CA GLU A 103 2.88 14.61 -10.52
C GLU A 103 2.73 15.43 -9.23
N LEU A 104 3.82 15.95 -8.68
CA LEU A 104 3.75 16.81 -7.50
C LEU A 104 2.89 18.03 -7.82
N ARG A 105 1.92 18.32 -6.93
CA ARG A 105 1.04 19.48 -7.10
C ARG A 105 1.89 20.73 -6.95
N ASN A 106 2.19 21.33 -8.09
CA ASN A 106 3.14 22.42 -8.19
C ASN A 106 2.47 23.75 -7.82
N SER A 107 2.08 23.90 -6.55
CA SER A 107 1.63 25.19 -6.06
C SER A 107 2.85 26.10 -5.89
N ALA A 108 2.76 27.34 -6.37
CA ALA A 108 3.78 28.36 -6.14
C ALA A 108 4.12 28.49 -4.65
N LEU A 109 3.14 28.22 -3.77
CA LEU A 109 3.30 28.17 -2.32
C LEU A 109 4.28 27.07 -1.87
N TYR A 110 4.17 25.84 -2.38
CA TYR A 110 5.09 24.75 -2.01
C TYR A 110 6.51 25.01 -2.53
N ARG A 111 6.67 25.56 -3.75
CA ARG A 111 8.00 25.99 -4.21
C ARG A 111 8.56 27.13 -3.37
N ALA A 112 7.72 28.09 -2.98
CA ALA A 112 8.13 29.20 -2.13
C ALA A 112 8.56 28.68 -0.75
N ILE A 113 7.78 27.78 -0.14
CA ILE A 113 8.11 27.14 1.14
C ILE A 113 9.39 26.31 1.01
N GLU A 114 9.55 25.48 -0.03
CA GLU A 114 10.77 24.68 -0.22
C GLU A 114 11.99 25.57 -0.48
N LYS A 115 11.82 26.67 -1.21
CA LYS A 115 12.88 27.66 -1.45
C LYS A 115 13.25 28.41 -0.18
N ILE A 116 12.28 28.74 0.69
CA ILE A 116 12.52 29.32 2.02
C ILE A 116 13.27 28.30 2.89
N LEU A 117 12.78 27.06 2.98
CA LEU A 117 13.39 25.99 3.78
C LEU A 117 14.79 25.60 3.31
N ARG A 118 15.09 25.67 2.00
CA ARG A 118 16.45 25.43 1.46
C ARG A 118 17.38 26.63 1.57
N ASN A 119 16.86 27.85 1.61
CA ASN A 119 17.65 29.08 1.61
C ASN A 119 17.93 29.63 3.03
N ASP A 120 17.31 29.03 4.05
CA ASP A 120 17.65 29.31 5.45
C ASP A 120 18.89 28.52 5.87
N SER A 121 20.06 29.18 5.77
CA SER A 121 21.32 28.73 6.35
C SER A 121 21.25 28.51 7.89
N LEU A 122 20.18 28.98 8.53
CA LEU A 122 19.89 28.77 9.95
C LEU A 122 19.40 27.35 10.29
N PHE A 123 18.86 26.59 9.32
CA PHE A 123 18.38 25.23 9.59
C PHE A 123 19.49 24.18 9.69
N CYS A 124 20.65 24.41 9.05
CA CYS A 124 21.81 23.52 9.17
C CYS A 124 22.37 23.48 10.61
N GLY A 125 22.24 24.58 11.36
CA GLY A 125 22.71 24.67 12.75
C GLY A 125 21.77 24.02 13.79
N TYR A 126 20.46 24.03 13.55
CA TYR A 126 19.48 23.44 14.49
C TYR A 126 19.20 21.96 14.25
N TRP A 127 19.47 21.44 13.05
CA TRP A 127 19.27 20.01 12.73
C TRP A 127 20.25 19.07 13.44
N TRP A 128 21.40 19.55 13.90
CA TRP A 128 22.30 18.76 14.75
C TRP A 128 21.86 18.69 16.23
N LYS A 129 21.10 19.69 16.71
CA LYS A 129 20.57 19.70 18.10
C LYS A 129 19.26 18.94 18.28
N LEU A 130 18.56 18.60 17.19
CA LEU A 130 17.29 17.86 17.24
C LEU A 130 17.39 16.40 16.76
N LYS A 131 18.57 15.94 16.31
CA LYS A 131 18.85 14.52 16.01
C LYS A 131 19.00 13.61 17.26
N ASN A 132 18.46 14.02 18.40
CA ASN A 132 18.40 13.20 19.62
C ASN A 132 16.99 13.13 20.23
N VAL A 133 15.94 13.51 19.49
CA VAL A 133 14.57 13.30 19.94
C VAL A 133 13.79 12.63 18.81
N VAL A 134 13.49 11.35 19.04
CA VAL A 134 12.74 10.38 18.21
C VAL A 134 13.54 9.69 17.09
N CYS A 135 14.46 8.82 17.50
CA CYS A 135 14.45 7.45 17.01
C CYS A 135 13.53 6.64 17.93
N PHE A 136 12.31 6.38 17.49
CA PHE A 136 11.50 5.21 17.80
C PHE A 136 10.55 4.98 16.62
#